data_AF-A0A961GWT5-F1
#
_entry.id   AF-A0A961GWT5-F1
#
_cell.length_a   1.000
_cell.length_b   1.000
_cell.length_c   1.000
_cell.angle_alpha   90.00
_cell.angle_beta   90.00
_cell.angle_gamma   90.00
#
_symmetry.space_group_name_H-M   'P 1'
#
loop_
_entity.id
_entity.type
_entity.pdbx_description
1 polymer ?
#
loop_
_entity_poly.entity_id
_entity_poly.type
_entity_poly.pdbx_seq_one_letter_code
_entity_poly.pdbx_strand_id
1 'polypeptide(L)' 'MTDSPATPTEADAPIHAVVQRWHRQLRGELPGGLDELLDEECDFISPIVFSPQKGKQLTKLYL' A
#
# COMPACT_ATOMS: atom_id res chain seq x y z
N MET A 1 12.65 -28.43 26.52
CA MET A 1 11.98 -28.44 25.22
C MET A 1 12.04 -27.01 24.72
N THR A 2 13.02 -26.71 23.87
CA THR A 2 13.27 -25.37 23.34
C THR A 2 12.11 -24.97 22.43
N ASP A 3 11.39 -23.90 22.78
CA ASP A 3 10.47 -23.24 21.86
C ASP A 3 11.28 -22.68 20.69
N SER A 4 11.17 -23.35 19.55
CA SER A 4 11.66 -22.86 18.26
C SER A 4 10.81 -21.65 17.88
N PRO A 5 11.38 -20.51 17.43
CA PRO A 5 10.56 -19.39 17.00
C PRO A 5 9.70 -19.84 15.82
N ALA A 6 8.38 -19.66 15.93
CA ALA A 6 7.46 -19.94 14.84
C ALA A 6 7.88 -19.08 13.63
N THR A 7 8.08 -19.74 12.49
CA THR A 7 8.36 -19.05 11.22
C THR A 7 7.17 -18.12 10.93
N PRO A 8 7.39 -16.81 10.65
CA PRO A 8 6.30 -15.93 10.25
C PRO A 8 5.62 -16.53 9.02
N THR A 9 4.30 -16.70 9.10
CA THR A 9 3.52 -17.27 7.99
C THR A 9 3.42 -16.22 6.90
N GLU A 10 3.19 -16.63 5.64
CA GLU A 10 3.01 -15.70 4.51
C GLU A 10 2.00 -14.58 4.84
N ALA A 11 0.93 -14.91 5.56
CA ALA A 11 -0.08 -14.00 6.09
C ALA A 11 0.46 -12.85 6.97
N ASP A 12 1.60 -13.04 7.64
CA ASP A 12 2.23 -12.05 8.52
C ASP A 12 3.16 -11.08 7.76
N ALA A 13 3.36 -11.29 6.45
CA ALA A 13 4.20 -10.42 5.64
C ALA A 13 3.66 -8.97 5.64
N PRO A 14 4.55 -7.95 5.72
CA PRO A 14 4.14 -6.54 5.74
C PRO A 14 3.19 -6.13 4.60
N ILE A 15 3.34 -6.79 3.44
CA ILE A 15 2.48 -6.53 2.27
C ILE A 15 1.00 -6.82 2.54
N HIS A 16 0.66 -7.85 3.31
CA HIS A 16 -0.74 -8.15 3.63
C HIS A 16 -1.37 -7.06 4.50
N ALA A 17 -0.61 -6.52 5.45
CA ALA A 17 -1.05 -5.39 6.26
C ALA A 17 -1.29 -4.14 5.38
N VAL A 18 -0.42 -3.89 4.38
CA VAL A 18 -0.60 -2.79 3.42
C VAL A 18 -1.85 -2.99 2.57
N VAL A 19 -2.10 -4.20 2.05
CA VAL A 19 -3.31 -4.51 1.26
C VAL A 19 -4.58 -4.34 2.11
N GLN A 20 -4.56 -4.74 3.38
CA GLN A 20 -5.69 -4.49 4.28
C GLN A 20 -5.95 -3.00 4.50
N ARG A 21 -4.90 -2.18 4.65
CA ARG A 21 -5.02 -0.72 4.75
C ARG A 21 -5.57 -0.12 3.47
N TRP A 22 -5.12 -0.60 2.30
CA TRP A 22 -5.68 -0.21 1.00
C TRP A 22 -7.19 -0.49 0.90
N HIS A 23 -7.64 -1.67 1.33
CA HIS A 23 -9.08 -1.97 1.36
C HIS A 23 -9.87 -1.05 2.30
N ARG A 24 -9.30 -0.67 3.45
CA ARG A 24 -9.93 0.33 4.34
C ARG A 24 -10.01 1.69 3.67
N GLN A 25 -8.96 2.12 2.96
CA GLN A 25 -8.97 3.37 2.20
C GLN A 25 -10.10 3.40 1.18
N LEU A 26 -10.33 2.32 0.43
CA LEU A 26 -11.44 2.23 -0.53
C LEU A 26 -12.84 2.34 0.13
N ARG A 27 -12.95 2.03 1.42
CA ARG A 27 -14.18 2.19 2.20
C ARG A 27 -14.28 3.52 2.95
N GLY A 28 -13.27 4.38 2.84
CA GLY A 28 -13.18 5.62 3.63
C GLY A 28 -12.88 5.39 5.12
N GLU A 29 -12.35 4.22 5.48
CA GLU A 29 -12.09 3.77 6.86
C GLU A 29 -10.61 3.93 7.27
N LEU A 30 -9.82 4.70 6.52
CA LEU A 30 -8.41 4.94 6.82
C LEU A 30 -8.18 6.42 7.14
N PRO A 31 -8.00 6.78 8.42
CA PRO A 31 -7.52 8.11 8.80
C PRO A 31 -6.19 8.41 8.09
N GLY A 32 -6.04 9.62 7.53
CA GLY A 32 -4.88 10.00 6.69
C GLY A 32 -4.91 9.45 5.26
N GLY A 33 -5.73 8.42 5.00
CA GLY A 33 -6.02 7.89 3.68
C GLY A 33 -4.79 7.58 2.82
N LEU A 34 -4.76 8.10 1.59
CA LEU A 34 -3.64 7.88 0.67
C LEU A 34 -2.31 8.48 1.16
N ASP A 35 -2.31 9.47 2.06
CA ASP A 35 -1.05 10.03 2.61
C ASP A 35 -0.27 9.01 3.44
N GLU A 36 -0.99 8.10 4.10
CA GLU A 36 -0.44 7.01 4.93
C GLU A 36 -0.01 5.79 4.10
N LEU A 37 -0.45 5.70 2.85
CA LEU A 37 -0.23 4.54 1.98
C LEU A 37 0.83 4.78 0.92
N LEU A 38 0.88 5.99 0.36
CA LEU A 38 1.77 6.30 -0.75
C LEU A 38 3.14 6.76 -0.23
N ASP A 39 4.18 6.32 -0.90
CA ASP A 39 5.52 6.89 -0.73
C ASP A 39 5.63 8.23 -1.48
N GLU A 40 6.44 9.16 -0.98
CA GLU A 40 6.63 10.48 -1.63
C GLU A 40 7.15 10.36 -3.07
N GLU A 41 7.96 9.33 -3.36
CA GLU A 41 8.60 9.08 -4.65
C GLU A 41 7.96 7.92 -5.43
N CYS A 42 6.73 7.51 -5.08
CA CYS A 42 6.07 6.37 -5.73
C CYS A 42 5.83 6.61 -7.23
N ASP A 43 6.02 5.57 -8.05
CA ASP A 43 5.62 5.57 -9.45
C ASP A 43 4.26 4.88 -9.61
N PHE A 44 3.29 5.58 -10.20
CA PHE A 44 2.00 5.01 -10.60
C PHE A 44 1.97 4.77 -12.12
N ILE A 45 1.60 3.55 -12.51
CA ILE A 45 1.46 3.15 -13.92
C ILE A 45 -0.03 3.05 -14.25
N SER A 46 -0.55 4.06 -14.95
CA SER A 46 -1.93 4.03 -15.43
C SER A 46 -2.04 3.28 -16.77
N PRO A 47 -3.07 2.44 -16.95
CA PRO A 47 -3.36 1.77 -18.22
C PRO A 47 -3.91 2.72 -19.30
N ILE A 48 -4.03 4.03 -19.01
CA ILE A 48 -4.53 5.03 -19.96
C ILE A 48 -3.39 5.87 -20.53
N VAL A 49 -2.48 6.37 -19.67
CA VAL A 49 -1.40 7.29 -20.07
C VAL A 49 -0.08 6.60 -20.38
N PHE A 50 0.07 5.31 -20.05
CA PHE A 50 1.21 4.44 -20.42
C PHE A 50 2.61 5.05 -20.20
N SER A 51 2.70 6.00 -19.28
CA SER A 51 3.93 6.67 -18.83
C SER A 51 3.88 6.71 -17.30
N PRO A 52 5.01 6.65 -16.57
CA PRO A 52 4.97 6.73 -15.11
C PRO A 52 4.50 8.09 -14.59
N GLN A 53 3.58 8.09 -13.64
CA GLN A 53 3.17 9.25 -12.85
C GLN A 53 3.99 9.23 -11.55
N LYS A 54 4.90 10.19 -11.41
CA LYS A 54 5.88 10.20 -10.34
C LYS A 54 5.42 11.02 -9.15
N GLY A 55 5.50 10.41 -7.98
CA GLY A 55 5.33 11.02 -6.67
C GLY A 55 3.89 11.02 -6.15
N LYS A 56 3.78 11.08 -4.83
CA LYS A 56 2.52 10.99 -4.07
C LYS A 56 1.45 11.96 -4.56
N GLN A 57 1.80 13.22 -4.73
CA GLN A 57 0.85 14.27 -5.08
C GLN A 57 0.21 14.03 -6.45
N LEU A 58 1.01 13.59 -7.44
CA LEU A 58 0.50 13.28 -8.78
C LEU A 58 -0.31 11.98 -8.77
N THR A 59 0.19 10.94 -8.10
CA THR A 59 -0.50 9.64 -8.00
C THR A 59 -1.90 9.76 -7.41
N LYS A 60 -2.07 10.60 -6.37
CA LYS A 60 -3.38 10.86 -5.76
C LYS A 60 -4.45 11.40 -6.71
N LEU A 61 -4.06 12.05 -7.81
CA LEU A 61 -5.02 12.59 -8.78
C LEU A 61 -5.66 11.49 -9.65
N TYR A 62 -5.15 10.26 -9.59
CA TYR A 62 -5.58 9.13 -10.40
C TYR A 62 -6.20 7.97 -9.61
N LEU A 63 -6.25 8.05 -8.28
CA LEU A 63 -6.74 7.01 -7.37
C LEU A 63 -8.00 7.48 -6.63
#